data_AF-A0A078HN43-F1
#
_entry.id   AF-A0A078HN43-F1
#
_cell.length_a   1.000
_cell.length_b   1.000
_cell.length_c   1.000
_cell.angle_alpha   90.00
_cell.angle_beta   90.00
_cell.angle_gamma   90.00
#
_symmetry.space_group_name_H-M   'P 1'
#
loop_
_entity.id
_entity.type
_entity.pdbx_description
1 polymer ?
#
loop_
_entity_poly.entity_id
_entity_poly.type
_entity_poly.pdbx_seq_one_letter_code
_entity_poly.pdbx_strand_id
1 'polypeptide(L)'
;MNSALCIKEQQSNIEIQEAYKELISGMRDLSGGRSTIGVKMIGQVDDKSFVKSFEKIFSDKVIQLEQAAVLVSKWQEEVYNAAWYPFKFVGTGDGMKEIVDDEDEKLKNLSEEFGEDVKNSVKIALKELNEFNPKGIKWYVQY
;
A
#
# COMPACT_ATOMS: atom_id res chain seq x y z
N MET A 1 21.12 26.90 19.98
CA MET A 1 20.17 27.25 18.91
C MET A 1 20.74 26.74 17.59
N ASN A 2 20.22 25.62 17.08
CA ASN A 2 20.62 25.04 15.77
C ASN A 2 19.47 25.18 14.75
N SER A 3 18.84 26.35 14.70
CA SER A 3 17.68 26.62 13.83
C SER A 3 18.03 26.51 12.34
N ALA A 4 19.23 26.95 11.95
CA ALA A 4 19.69 26.88 10.56
C ALA A 4 19.89 25.44 10.04
N LEU A 5 20.25 24.51 10.93
CA LEU A 5 20.45 23.09 10.59
C LEU A 5 19.11 22.37 10.42
N CYS A 6 18.18 22.63 11.35
CA CYS A 6 16.81 22.09 11.29
C CYS A 6 16.06 22.52 10.02
N ILE A 7 16.24 23.78 9.58
CA ILE A 7 15.62 24.30 8.35
C ILE A 7 16.22 23.62 7.11
N LYS A 8 17.54 23.40 7.08
CA LYS A 8 18.21 22.71 5.96
C LYS A 8 17.79 21.24 5.83
N GLU A 9 17.71 20.52 6.94
CA GLU A 9 17.22 19.13 6.92
C GLU A 9 15.76 19.06 6.46
N GLN A 10 14.92 19.99 6.91
CA GLN A 10 13.52 20.03 6.51
C GLN A 10 13.37 20.31 5.01
N GLN A 11 14.16 21.24 4.47
CA GLN A 11 14.18 21.57 3.04
C GLN A 11 14.65 20.38 2.20
N SER A 12 15.75 19.72 2.61
CA SER A 12 16.28 18.55 1.92
C SER A 12 15.28 17.38 1.93
N ASN A 13 14.55 17.18 3.03
CA ASN A 13 13.49 16.18 3.09
C ASN A 13 12.34 16.51 2.13
N ILE A 14 11.96 17.78 1.98
CA ILE A 14 10.92 18.19 1.02
C ILE A 14 11.37 17.88 -0.42
N GLU A 15 12.59 18.27 -0.79
CA GLU A 15 13.15 18.02 -2.13
C GLU A 15 13.23 16.52 -2.46
N ILE A 16 13.65 15.70 -1.49
CA ILE A 16 13.69 14.24 -1.65
C ILE A 16 12.27 13.70 -1.86
N GLN A 17 11.30 14.12 -1.03
CA GLN A 17 9.90 13.68 -1.17
C GLN A 17 9.29 14.10 -2.51
N GLU A 18 9.60 15.30 -3.01
CA GLU A 18 9.17 15.78 -4.33
C GLU A 18 9.79 14.95 -5.46
N ALA A 19 11.10 14.69 -5.41
CA ALA A 19 11.79 13.84 -6.39
C ALA A 19 11.23 12.41 -6.41
N TYR A 20 10.87 11.85 -5.25
CA TYR A 20 10.19 10.55 -5.16
C TYR A 20 8.80 10.60 -5.81
N LYS A 21 8.01 11.65 -5.57
CA LYS A 21 6.69 11.80 -6.20
C LYS A 21 6.79 11.91 -7.72
N GLU A 22 7.73 12.68 -8.24
CA GLU A 22 7.96 12.81 -9.69
C GLU A 22 8.38 11.49 -10.33
N LEU A 23 9.30 10.74 -9.69
CA LEU A 23 9.72 9.43 -10.17
C LEU A 23 8.55 8.45 -10.25
N ILE A 24 7.72 8.40 -9.20
CA ILE A 24 6.52 7.54 -9.15
C ILE A 24 5.55 7.93 -10.27
N SER A 25 5.32 9.23 -10.48
CA SER A 25 4.47 9.73 -11.56
C SER A 25 5.00 9.32 -12.94
N GLY A 26 6.30 9.53 -13.20
CA GLY A 26 6.92 9.15 -14.47
C GLY A 26 6.88 7.64 -14.73
N MET A 27 7.03 6.82 -13.69
CA MET A 27 6.91 5.36 -13.81
C MET A 27 5.47 4.91 -14.09
N ARG A 28 4.45 5.61 -13.55
CA ARG A 28 3.03 5.37 -13.87
C ARG A 28 2.72 5.70 -15.33
N ASP A 29 3.21 6.83 -15.82
CA ASP A 29 3.00 7.27 -17.21
C ASP A 29 3.61 6.27 -18.22
N LEU A 30 4.77 5.70 -17.88
CA LEU A 30 5.42 4.65 -18.68
C LEU A 30 4.64 3.32 -18.70
N SER A 31 3.79 3.08 -17.70
CA SER A 31 2.97 1.86 -17.61
C SER A 31 1.65 1.94 -18.40
N GLY A 32 1.34 3.06 -19.05
CA GLY A 32 0.08 3.26 -19.76
C GLY A 32 0.00 2.57 -21.13
N GLY A 33 -0.97 1.66 -21.29
CA GLY A 33 -1.69 1.24 -22.52
C GLY A 33 -0.94 0.68 -23.74
N ARG A 34 0.29 1.14 -24.04
CA ARG A 34 1.07 0.77 -25.24
C ARG A 34 2.44 0.15 -24.92
N SER A 35 2.82 0.07 -23.66
CA SER A 35 4.09 -0.52 -23.23
C SER A 35 3.99 -2.04 -23.11
N THR A 36 4.89 -2.78 -23.75
CA THR A 36 5.03 -4.25 -23.63
C THR A 36 5.46 -4.69 -22.22
N ILE A 37 5.95 -3.74 -21.41
CA ILE A 37 6.43 -3.93 -20.04
C ILE A 37 5.43 -3.23 -19.11
N GLY A 38 4.78 -3.99 -18.24
CA GLY A 38 3.97 -3.44 -17.15
C GLY A 38 4.86 -3.11 -15.96
N VAL A 39 4.74 -1.90 -15.42
CA VAL A 39 5.47 -1.47 -14.21
C VAL A 39 4.51 -1.62 -13.03
N LYS A 40 4.79 -2.57 -12.11
CA LYS A 40 4.04 -2.73 -10.85
C LYS A 40 4.83 -2.10 -9.71
N MET A 41 4.20 -1.20 -8.97
CA MET A 41 4.80 -0.62 -7.76
C MET A 41 4.73 -1.63 -6.60
N ILE A 42 5.77 -1.66 -5.77
CA ILE A 42 5.80 -2.52 -4.58
C ILE A 42 4.79 -2.01 -3.57
N GLY A 43 3.92 -2.89 -3.08
CA GLY A 43 2.82 -2.50 -2.22
C GLY A 43 1.68 -1.81 -2.96
N GLN A 44 1.61 -1.94 -4.29
CA GLN A 44 0.46 -1.50 -5.07
C GLN A 44 -0.72 -2.43 -4.86
N VAL A 45 -1.86 -1.87 -4.47
CA VAL A 45 -3.14 -2.57 -4.38
C VAL A 45 -3.62 -2.90 -5.79
N ASP A 46 -4.02 -4.15 -6.05
CA ASP A 46 -4.45 -4.59 -7.40
C ASP A 46 -5.84 -4.06 -7.76
N ASP A 47 -5.88 -3.13 -8.72
CA ASP A 47 -7.11 -2.47 -9.16
C ASP A 47 -8.15 -3.46 -9.71
N LYS A 48 -7.69 -4.56 -10.31
CA LYS A 48 -8.56 -5.54 -10.99
C LYS A 48 -9.48 -6.27 -10.03
N SER A 49 -9.02 -6.51 -8.81
CA SER A 49 -9.80 -7.20 -7.78
C SER A 49 -10.97 -6.33 -7.31
N PHE A 50 -10.78 -5.01 -7.26
CA PHE A 50 -11.82 -4.05 -6.94
C PHE A 50 -12.86 -3.96 -8.07
N VAL A 51 -12.41 -3.81 -9.33
CA VAL A 51 -13.30 -3.78 -10.49
C VAL A 51 -14.18 -5.03 -10.54
N LYS A 52 -13.60 -6.22 -10.31
CA LYS A 52 -14.34 -7.49 -10.29
C LYS A 52 -15.37 -7.58 -9.16
N SER A 53 -15.10 -6.98 -8.00
CA SER A 53 -16.10 -6.87 -6.93
C SER A 53 -17.23 -5.93 -7.31
N PHE A 54 -16.93 -4.80 -7.96
CA PHE A 54 -17.93 -3.83 -8.40
C PHE A 54 -18.76 -4.28 -9.62
N GLU A 55 -18.24 -5.15 -10.48
CA GLU A 55 -19.01 -5.80 -11.55
C GLU A 55 -20.26 -6.53 -11.04
N LYS A 56 -20.25 -6.99 -9.79
CA LYS A 56 -21.41 -7.66 -9.16
C LYS A 56 -22.42 -6.68 -8.56
N ILE A 57 -22.02 -5.42 -8.33
CA ILE A 57 -22.80 -4.43 -7.57
C ILE A 57 -23.42 -3.39 -8.51
N PHE A 58 -22.71 -2.99 -9.55
CA PHE A 58 -23.15 -1.96 -10.50
C PHE A 58 -23.25 -2.55 -11.91
N SER A 59 -24.29 -2.20 -12.66
CA SER A 59 -24.42 -2.61 -14.08
C SER A 59 -23.68 -1.67 -15.04
N ASP A 60 -23.41 -0.43 -14.61
CA ASP A 60 -22.73 0.58 -15.43
C ASP A 60 -21.20 0.49 -15.26
N LYS A 61 -20.50 0.22 -16.35
CA LYS A 61 -19.03 0.07 -16.36
C LYS A 61 -18.27 1.34 -16.02
N VAL A 62 -18.81 2.52 -16.33
CA VAL A 62 -18.16 3.80 -16.00
C VAL A 62 -18.21 4.00 -14.49
N ILE A 63 -19.36 3.75 -13.87
CA ILE A 63 -19.54 3.84 -12.42
C ILE A 63 -18.66 2.80 -11.69
N GLN A 64 -18.57 1.57 -12.22
CA GLN A 64 -17.67 0.54 -11.67
C GLN A 64 -16.22 1.00 -11.65
N LEU A 65 -15.72 1.55 -12.76
CA LEU A 65 -14.33 1.99 -12.89
C LEU A 65 -14.03 3.19 -11.98
N GLU A 66 -14.93 4.18 -11.92
CA GLU A 66 -14.76 5.35 -11.05
C GLU A 66 -14.73 4.95 -9.56
N GLN A 67 -15.68 4.11 -9.12
CA GLN A 67 -15.72 3.67 -7.73
C GLN A 67 -14.54 2.78 -7.36
N ALA A 68 -14.13 1.87 -8.26
CA ALA A 68 -12.93 1.07 -8.07
C ALA A 68 -11.69 1.96 -7.93
N ALA A 69 -11.52 2.97 -8.80
CA ALA A 69 -10.38 3.88 -8.75
C ALA A 69 -10.32 4.70 -7.44
N VAL A 70 -11.47 5.22 -6.98
CA VAL A 70 -11.57 5.95 -5.71
C VAL A 70 -11.21 5.03 -4.54
N LEU A 71 -11.75 3.80 -4.53
CA LEU A 71 -11.51 2.87 -3.43
C LEU A 71 -10.07 2.35 -3.41
N VAL A 72 -9.49 2.03 -4.57
CA VAL A 72 -8.07 1.66 -4.71
C VAL A 72 -7.18 2.79 -4.21
N SER A 73 -7.47 4.04 -4.57
CA SER A 73 -6.70 5.20 -4.11
C SER A 73 -6.73 5.34 -2.58
N LYS A 74 -7.92 5.22 -1.97
CA LYS A 74 -8.08 5.24 -0.51
C LYS A 74 -7.27 4.14 0.17
N TRP A 75 -7.37 2.90 -0.31
CA TRP A 75 -6.63 1.79 0.29
C TRP A 75 -5.14 1.86 0.03
N GLN A 76 -4.73 2.41 -1.11
CA GLN A 76 -3.33 2.66 -1.39
C GLN A 76 -2.72 3.65 -0.39
N GLU A 77 -3.44 4.72 -0.04
CA GLU A 77 -3.02 5.67 1.01
C GLU A 77 -2.95 5.01 2.38
N GLU A 78 -3.93 4.18 2.75
CA GLU A 78 -3.88 3.42 4.00
C GLU A 78 -2.69 2.46 4.03
N VAL A 79 -2.42 1.70 2.97
CA VAL A 79 -1.28 0.77 2.89
C VAL A 79 0.06 1.49 3.06
N TYR A 80 0.19 2.73 2.56
CA TYR A 80 1.40 3.55 2.77
C TYR A 80 1.41 4.30 4.10
N ASN A 81 0.31 4.28 4.86
CA ASN A 81 0.22 4.98 6.13
C ASN A 81 1.03 4.25 7.21
N ALA A 82 2.16 4.82 7.60
CA ALA A 82 3.02 4.26 8.64
C ALA A 82 2.33 4.12 10.02
N ALA A 83 1.25 4.85 10.27
CA ALA A 83 0.47 4.72 11.51
C ALA A 83 -0.44 3.48 11.52
N TRP A 84 -0.71 2.86 10.37
CA TRP A 84 -1.48 1.64 10.27
C TRP A 84 -0.55 0.46 9.98
N TYR A 85 -0.34 -0.38 11.00
CA TYR A 85 0.56 -1.53 10.92
C TYR A 85 -0.18 -2.81 11.33
N PRO A 86 -1.03 -3.37 10.44
CA PRO A 86 -1.85 -4.55 10.73
C PRO A 86 -1.02 -5.83 10.62
N PHE A 87 0.04 -5.97 11.42
CA PHE A 87 0.91 -7.15 11.41
C PHE A 87 1.01 -7.78 12.79
N LYS A 88 1.12 -9.10 12.81
CA LYS A 88 1.35 -9.91 14.01
C LYS A 88 2.50 -10.89 13.81
N PHE A 89 3.18 -11.22 14.90
CA PHE A 89 4.20 -12.25 14.90
C PHE A 89 3.57 -13.61 15.17
N VAL A 90 3.81 -14.56 14.27
CA VAL A 90 3.39 -15.95 14.42
C VAL A 90 4.62 -16.84 14.51
N GLY A 91 4.67 -17.63 15.57
CA GLY A 91 5.69 -18.67 15.75
C GLY A 91 5.49 -19.77 14.71
N THR A 92 6.42 -19.88 13.77
CA THR A 92 6.53 -21.00 12.84
C THR A 92 7.69 -21.89 13.31
N GLY A 93 7.76 -23.15 12.88
CA GLY A 93 8.87 -24.06 13.23
C GLY A 93 10.28 -23.52 12.90
N ASP A 94 10.36 -22.54 11.98
CA ASP A 94 11.60 -21.84 11.58
C ASP A 94 11.85 -20.51 12.35
N GLY A 95 11.04 -20.18 13.36
CA GLY A 95 11.12 -18.93 14.12
C GLY A 95 9.87 -18.03 13.99
N MET A 96 9.95 -16.81 14.51
CA MET A 96 8.85 -15.83 14.43
C MET A 96 8.81 -15.18 13.04
N LYS A 97 7.66 -15.28 12.37
CA LYS A 97 7.37 -14.60 11.10
C LYS A 97 6.32 -13.53 11.32
N GLU A 98 6.53 -12.36 10.72
CA GLU A 98 5.57 -11.26 10.71
C GLU A 98 4.59 -11.50 9.56
N ILE A 99 3.31 -11.64 9.90
CA ILE A 99 2.22 -11.83 8.94
C ILE A 99 1.18 -10.74 9.12
N VAL A 100 0.41 -10.46 8.06
CA VAL A 100 -0.72 -9.52 8.15
C VAL A 100 -1.78 -10.09 9.10
N ASP A 101 -2.32 -9.26 9.98
CA ASP A 101 -3.35 -9.65 10.93
C ASP A 101 -4.73 -9.67 10.29
N ASP A 102 -5.27 -10.87 10.09
CA ASP A 102 -6.62 -11.09 9.58
C ASP A 102 -7.75 -10.50 10.44
N GLU A 103 -7.47 -10.22 11.72
CA GLU A 103 -8.44 -9.68 12.68
C GLU A 103 -8.47 -8.15 12.75
N ASP A 104 -7.58 -7.46 12.02
CA ASP A 104 -7.57 -6.01 11.93
C ASP A 104 -8.94 -5.46 11.52
N GLU A 105 -9.44 -4.46 12.26
CA GLU A 105 -10.78 -3.90 12.07
C GLU A 105 -10.99 -3.33 10.66
N LYS A 106 -9.97 -2.66 10.10
CA LYS A 106 -10.07 -2.10 8.75
C LYS A 106 -10.11 -3.20 7.71
N LEU A 107 -9.28 -4.24 7.83
CA LEU A 107 -9.29 -5.38 6.92
C LEU A 107 -10.58 -6.20 7.01
N LYS A 108 -11.16 -6.35 8.21
CA LYS A 108 -12.47 -7.00 8.39
C LYS A 108 -13.58 -6.22 7.69
N ASN A 109 -13.66 -4.92 7.93
CA ASN A 109 -14.64 -4.05 7.29
C ASN A 109 -14.50 -4.11 5.75
N LEU A 110 -13.28 -4.09 5.23
CA LEU A 110 -13.01 -4.24 3.79
C LEU A 110 -13.59 -5.53 3.20
N SER A 111 -13.41 -6.67 3.87
CA SER A 111 -13.97 -7.94 3.40
C SER A 111 -15.48 -8.01 3.50
N GLU A 112 -16.07 -7.38 4.51
CA GLU A 112 -17.53 -7.33 4.69
C GLU A 112 -18.20 -6.47 3.61
N GLU A 113 -17.60 -5.33 3.26
CA GLU A 113 -18.16 -4.43 2.24
C GLU A 113 -17.87 -4.88 0.80
N PHE A 114 -16.67 -5.38 0.50
CA PHE A 114 -16.21 -5.60 -0.88
C PHE A 114 -15.75 -7.04 -1.19
N GLY A 115 -15.78 -7.92 -0.20
CA GLY A 115 -15.43 -9.33 -0.32
C GLY A 115 -13.96 -9.67 -0.06
N GLU A 116 -13.68 -10.97 0.09
CA GLU A 116 -12.35 -11.47 0.45
C GLU A 116 -11.30 -11.22 -0.66
N ASP A 117 -11.71 -11.16 -1.93
CA ASP A 117 -10.81 -10.87 -3.06
C ASP A 117 -10.12 -9.51 -2.90
N VAL A 118 -10.85 -8.52 -2.39
CA VAL A 118 -10.36 -7.15 -2.16
C VAL A 118 -9.44 -7.10 -0.94
N LYS A 119 -9.84 -7.76 0.16
CA LYS A 119 -9.00 -7.92 1.35
C LYS A 119 -7.67 -8.59 1.02
N ASN A 120 -7.70 -9.67 0.22
CA ASN A 120 -6.49 -10.39 -0.17
C ASN A 120 -5.53 -9.51 -0.98
N SER A 121 -6.05 -8.64 -1.83
CA SER A 121 -5.24 -7.73 -2.65
C SER A 121 -4.53 -6.68 -1.81
N VAL A 122 -5.20 -6.15 -0.78
CA VAL A 122 -4.57 -5.25 0.21
C VAL A 122 -3.54 -6.00 1.07
N LYS A 123 -3.80 -7.25 1.48
CA LYS A 123 -2.81 -8.07 2.21
C LYS A 123 -1.54 -8.32 1.41
N ILE A 124 -1.67 -8.64 0.13
CA ILE A 124 -0.53 -8.86 -0.77
C ILE A 124 0.31 -7.57 -0.84
N ALA A 125 -0.35 -6.41 -1.02
CA ALA A 125 0.32 -5.12 -1.04
C ALA A 125 1.09 -4.84 0.27
N LEU A 126 0.45 -5.02 1.43
CA LEU A 126 1.10 -4.88 2.74
C LEU A 126 2.29 -5.81 2.93
N LYS A 127 2.16 -7.07 2.50
CA LYS A 127 3.22 -8.06 2.57
C LYS A 127 4.40 -7.71 1.67
N GLU A 128 4.14 -7.34 0.41
CA GLU A 128 5.18 -6.87 -0.54
C GLU A 128 5.93 -5.66 0.03
N LEU A 129 5.22 -4.70 0.65
CA LEU A 129 5.83 -3.54 1.29
C LEU A 129 6.75 -3.93 2.47
N ASN A 130 6.28 -4.83 3.34
CA ASN A 130 7.04 -5.31 4.50
C ASN A 130 8.26 -6.15 4.10
N GLU A 131 8.15 -6.97 3.04
CA GLU A 131 9.24 -7.78 2.51
C GLU A 131 10.32 -6.95 1.80
N PHE A 132 9.94 -5.85 1.12
CA PHE A 132 10.89 -4.99 0.42
C PHE A 132 11.53 -3.95 1.33
N ASN A 133 10.82 -3.48 2.36
CA ASN A 133 11.37 -2.57 3.37
C ASN A 133 11.39 -3.17 4.79
N PRO A 134 12.11 -4.29 5.04
CA PRO A 134 12.20 -4.87 6.37
C PRO A 134 13.01 -3.99 7.36
N LYS A 135 13.65 -2.92 6.87
CA LYS A 135 14.68 -2.12 7.57
C LYS A 135 14.30 -0.66 7.87
N GLY A 136 13.01 -0.30 7.89
CA GLY A 136 12.59 0.90 8.60
C GLY A 136 12.91 0.76 10.10
N ILE A 137 14.14 1.15 10.49
CA ILE A 137 14.79 1.08 11.80
C ILE A 137 13.97 0.31 12.87
N LYS A 138 14.07 -1.02 12.86
CA LYS A 138 13.56 -1.89 13.93
C LYS A 138 14.57 -1.90 15.09
N TRP A 139 14.45 -0.95 16.03
CA TRP A 139 15.14 -1.08 17.32
C TRP A 139 14.41 -2.11 18.17
N TYR A 140 14.87 -3.36 18.17
CA TYR A 140 14.51 -4.30 19.23
C TYR A 140 15.44 -4.04 20.42
N VAL A 141 14.92 -3.41 21.48
CA VAL A 141 15.56 -3.47 22.80
C VAL A 141 15.05 -4.74 23.47
N GLN A 142 15.88 -5.79 23.47
CA GLN A 142 15.68 -6.93 24.35
C GLN A 142 16.05 -6.49 25.79
N TYR A 143 15.12 -6.66 26.72
CA TYR A 143 15.43 -6.74 28.16
C TYR A 143 15.72 -8.20 28.53
#